data_AF-A0A929U8U2-F1
#
_entry.id   AF-A0A929U8U2-F1
#
_cell.length_a   1.000
_cell.length_b   1.000
_cell.length_c   1.000
_cell.angle_alpha   90.00
_cell.angle_beta   90.00
_cell.angle_gamma   90.00
#
_symmetry.space_group_name_H-M   'P 1'
#
loop_
_entity.id
_entity.type
_entity.pdbx_description
1 polymer ?
#
loop_
_entity_poly.entity_id
_entity_poly.type
_entity_poly.pdbx_seq_one_letter_code
_entity_poly.pdbx_strand_id
1 'polypeptide(L)'
;MYSQKKLQMSVQPTCVVGIGASAGGLEALQQFLTFLPSNTGMAFVIIQHLAPDHKSLLAEILGKYSVMPVTEITDGMRVERNHIYMIPPKYNVEIVSDVLRLHEYEAEKINHPIDVFFRSLAKEYENRSVAVILSGTGSDGTNGIRSIKEQNGVIIVQSPESAKFDGMPRNAIATGFVDLVQKPDSIAKEMGHIARSMVDATSKLQLSDEDLMSQIFSILKNVTNINYTYYKQTTILRRIERRLVITHNRNLREYVTFLNNNPEEAKLLAKEVLIGVTS
;
A
#
# COMPACT_ATOMS: atom_id res chain seq x y z
N MET A 1 30.28 -22.08 24.74
CA MET A 1 30.37 -21.45 23.41
C MET A 1 28.96 -21.30 22.85
N TYR A 2 28.34 -20.13 23.04
CA TYR A 2 27.02 -19.83 22.46
C TYR A 2 27.19 -19.57 20.96
N SER A 3 26.69 -20.50 20.15
CA SER A 3 26.60 -20.33 18.70
C SER A 3 25.60 -19.24 18.38
N GLN A 4 26.10 -18.05 18.04
CA GLN A 4 25.32 -17.00 17.39
C GLN A 4 24.80 -17.54 16.06
N LYS A 5 23.54 -18.01 16.04
CA LYS A 5 22.76 -18.13 14.80
C LYS A 5 22.66 -16.70 14.24
N LYS A 6 23.50 -16.34 13.28
CA LYS A 6 23.23 -15.19 12.41
C LYS A 6 21.83 -15.40 11.87
N LEU A 7 20.87 -14.56 12.27
CA LEU A 7 19.58 -14.49 11.61
C LEU A 7 19.88 -14.18 10.14
N GLN A 8 19.79 -15.18 9.27
CA GLN A 8 19.89 -15.00 7.84
C GLN A 8 18.61 -14.23 7.47
N MET A 9 18.72 -12.91 7.41
CA MET A 9 17.56 -12.07 7.13
C MET A 9 17.03 -12.45 5.73
N SER A 10 15.72 -12.75 5.62
CA SER A 10 15.10 -13.15 4.35
C SER A 10 15.38 -12.12 3.26
N VAL A 11 15.71 -12.59 2.05
CA VAL A 11 15.92 -11.72 0.87
C VAL A 11 14.57 -11.17 0.37
N GLN A 12 13.50 -11.93 0.55
CA GLN A 12 12.14 -11.56 0.17
C GLN A 12 11.59 -10.42 1.05
N PRO A 13 10.87 -9.46 0.45
CA PRO A 13 10.22 -8.39 1.18
C PRO A 13 8.99 -8.92 1.94
N THR A 14 8.75 -8.34 3.12
CA THR A 14 7.52 -8.64 3.88
C THR A 14 6.30 -7.95 3.28
N CYS A 15 6.51 -6.85 2.55
CA CYS A 15 5.49 -6.00 1.94
C CYS A 15 6.01 -5.40 0.63
N VAL A 16 5.13 -5.26 -0.36
CA VAL A 16 5.45 -4.61 -1.63
C VAL A 16 4.56 -3.39 -1.83
N VAL A 17 5.21 -2.27 -2.17
CA VAL A 17 4.58 -0.99 -2.42
C VAL A 17 4.54 -0.73 -3.92
N GLY A 18 3.34 -0.69 -4.49
CA GLY A 18 3.13 -0.22 -5.85
C GLY A 18 2.90 1.28 -5.87
N ILE A 19 3.66 2.01 -6.69
CA ILE A 19 3.57 3.46 -6.79
C ILE A 19 3.17 3.84 -8.21
N GLY A 20 1.99 4.41 -8.39
CA GLY A 20 1.49 4.92 -9.67
C GLY A 20 1.70 6.43 -9.79
N ALA A 21 2.25 6.88 -10.91
CA ALA A 21 2.48 8.30 -11.18
C ALA A 21 2.40 8.63 -12.68
N SER A 22 2.09 9.89 -13.02
CA SER A 22 1.99 10.37 -14.40
C SER A 22 2.55 11.79 -14.53
N ALA A 23 1.80 12.74 -15.10
CA ALA A 23 2.18 14.14 -15.17
C ALA A 23 2.51 14.72 -13.78
N GLY A 24 3.70 15.33 -13.64
CA GLY A 24 4.21 15.83 -12.35
C GLY A 24 4.65 14.74 -11.37
N GLY A 25 4.68 13.47 -11.82
CA GLY A 25 5.12 12.34 -11.03
C GLY A 25 6.60 12.38 -10.67
N LEU A 26 7.45 12.96 -11.53
CA LEU A 26 8.89 13.06 -11.27
C LEU A 26 9.18 13.86 -9.99
N GLU A 27 8.61 15.05 -9.86
CA GLU A 27 8.83 15.90 -8.67
C GLU A 27 8.26 15.24 -7.40
N ALA A 28 7.11 14.56 -7.51
CA ALA A 28 6.52 13.82 -6.40
C ALA A 28 7.40 12.62 -5.98
N LEU A 29 7.93 11.87 -6.94
CA LEU A 29 8.84 10.74 -6.70
C LEU A 29 10.16 11.20 -6.11
N GLN A 30 10.74 12.30 -6.58
CA GLN A 30 11.96 12.87 -5.99
C GLN A 30 11.76 13.21 -4.51
N GLN A 31 10.65 13.88 -4.17
CA GLN A 31 10.32 14.18 -2.78
C GLN A 31 10.10 12.90 -1.97
N PHE A 32 9.30 11.96 -2.46
CA PHE A 32 9.05 10.69 -1.79
C PHE A 32 10.37 9.93 -1.51
N LEU A 33 11.20 9.72 -2.53
CA LEU A 33 12.44 8.96 -2.40
C LEU A 33 13.46 9.62 -1.47
N THR A 34 13.55 10.96 -1.48
CA THR A 34 14.47 11.71 -0.59
C THR A 34 14.21 11.41 0.89
N PHE A 35 12.95 11.19 1.27
CA PHE A 35 12.54 10.93 2.65
C PHE A 35 12.28 9.45 2.94
N LEU A 36 12.48 8.55 1.96
CA LEU A 36 12.20 7.14 2.12
C LEU A 36 13.30 6.47 2.96
N PRO A 37 12.97 5.82 4.10
CA PRO A 37 13.96 5.09 4.89
C PRO A 37 14.54 3.93 4.08
N SER A 38 15.85 3.71 4.15
CA SER A 38 16.56 2.72 3.30
C SER A 38 16.46 1.26 3.77
N ASN A 39 15.89 1.02 4.95
CA ASN A 39 15.89 -0.29 5.62
C ASN A 39 14.48 -0.70 6.09
N THR A 40 13.45 -0.40 5.30
CA THR A 40 12.05 -0.76 5.61
C THR A 40 11.78 -2.26 5.55
N GLY A 41 12.61 -3.04 4.84
CA GLY A 41 12.33 -4.43 4.52
C GLY A 41 11.24 -4.61 3.44
N MET A 42 10.77 -3.51 2.85
CA MET A 42 9.79 -3.48 1.76
C MET A 42 10.49 -3.42 0.42
N ALA A 43 9.79 -3.81 -0.65
CA ALA A 43 10.19 -3.47 -2.02
C ALA A 43 9.23 -2.46 -2.62
N PHE A 44 9.71 -1.67 -3.57
CA PHE A 44 8.95 -0.60 -4.21
C PHE A 44 8.94 -0.82 -5.71
N VAL A 45 7.78 -0.79 -6.33
CA VAL A 45 7.63 -0.91 -7.79
C VAL A 45 6.92 0.33 -8.29
N ILE A 46 7.64 1.15 -9.06
CA ILE A 46 7.18 2.44 -9.57
C ILE A 46 6.71 2.27 -11.02
N ILE A 47 5.44 2.56 -11.21
CA ILE A 47 4.74 2.60 -12.48
C ILE A 47 4.53 4.07 -12.84
N GLN A 48 5.53 4.63 -13.52
CA GLN A 48 5.45 5.99 -14.06
C GLN A 48 4.97 5.89 -15.51
N HIS A 49 3.95 6.66 -15.90
CA HIS A 49 3.65 6.85 -17.32
C HIS A 49 4.85 7.55 -17.99
N LEU A 50 5.45 6.86 -18.97
CA LEU A 50 6.59 7.32 -19.75
C LEU A 50 6.17 7.53 -21.21
N ALA A 51 6.75 8.54 -21.86
CA ALA A 51 6.65 8.65 -23.31
C ALA A 51 7.40 7.46 -23.96
N PRO A 52 6.80 6.72 -24.91
CA PRO A 52 7.34 5.47 -25.44
C PRO A 52 8.61 5.64 -26.29
N ASP A 53 8.90 6.85 -26.77
CA ASP A 53 9.95 7.09 -27.78
C ASP A 53 11.30 7.56 -27.21
N HIS A 54 11.46 7.55 -25.88
CA HIS A 54 12.69 7.98 -25.22
C HIS A 54 13.26 6.91 -24.32
N LYS A 55 14.58 6.69 -24.43
CA LYS A 55 15.34 5.92 -23.44
C LYS A 55 15.14 6.60 -22.09
N SER A 56 14.51 5.89 -21.16
CA SER A 56 14.20 6.43 -19.85
C SER A 56 15.49 6.49 -19.02
N LEU A 57 16.00 7.70 -18.77
CA LEU A 57 17.04 7.92 -17.76
C LEU A 57 16.44 8.04 -16.35
N LEU A 58 15.15 7.70 -16.19
CA LEU A 58 14.42 7.97 -14.97
C LEU A 58 14.96 7.19 -13.77
N ALA A 59 15.36 5.94 -13.97
CA ALA A 59 15.98 5.13 -12.91
C ALA A 59 17.29 5.78 -12.41
N GLU A 60 18.13 6.28 -13.32
CA GLU A 60 19.38 6.98 -12.97
C GLU A 60 19.10 8.31 -12.26
N ILE A 61 18.12 9.08 -12.75
CA ILE A 61 17.73 10.36 -12.15
C ILE A 61 17.20 10.14 -10.74
N LEU A 62 16.26 9.21 -10.55
CA LEU A 62 15.66 8.91 -9.25
C LEU A 62 16.64 8.24 -8.29
N GLY A 63 17.61 7.48 -8.80
CA GLY A 63 18.69 6.89 -8.01
C GLY A 63 19.52 7.93 -7.25
N LYS A 64 19.56 9.19 -7.70
CA LYS A 64 20.24 10.30 -6.97
C LYS A 64 19.49 10.75 -5.71
N TYR A 65 18.21 10.38 -5.58
CA TYR A 65 17.33 10.78 -4.48
C TYR A 65 17.04 9.62 -3.53
N SER A 66 17.62 8.44 -3.73
CA SER A 66 17.44 7.31 -2.84
C SER A 66 18.77 6.71 -2.41
N VAL A 67 18.80 6.19 -1.18
CA VAL A 67 19.89 5.31 -0.72
C VAL A 67 19.66 3.87 -1.19
N MET A 68 18.41 3.48 -1.46
CA MET A 68 18.10 2.16 -2.03
C MET A 68 18.53 2.10 -3.49
N PRO A 69 18.97 0.93 -3.98
CA PRO A 69 19.17 0.72 -5.41
C PRO A 69 17.86 0.94 -6.18
N VAL A 70 17.95 1.74 -7.24
CA VAL A 70 16.87 1.96 -8.21
C VAL A 70 17.26 1.23 -9.50
N THR A 71 16.42 0.30 -9.94
CA THR A 71 16.72 -0.57 -11.08
C THR A 71 15.54 -0.61 -12.05
N GLU A 72 15.83 -0.49 -13.34
CA GLU A 72 14.82 -0.74 -14.37
C GLU A 72 14.50 -2.24 -14.44
N ILE A 73 13.22 -2.58 -14.52
CA ILE A 73 12.76 -3.97 -14.49
C ILE A 73 13.15 -4.67 -15.79
N THR A 74 13.69 -5.87 -15.68
CA THR A 74 13.74 -6.85 -16.77
C THR A 74 12.81 -8.02 -16.46
N ASP A 75 12.29 -8.68 -17.49
CA ASP A 75 11.41 -9.83 -17.30
C ASP A 75 12.11 -10.91 -16.46
N GLY A 76 11.37 -11.50 -15.52
CA GLY A 76 11.87 -12.59 -14.68
C GLY A 76 12.67 -12.12 -13.46
N MET A 77 12.83 -10.81 -13.23
CA MET A 77 13.47 -10.30 -12.02
C MET A 77 12.69 -10.69 -10.77
N ARG A 78 13.40 -11.26 -9.78
CA ARG A 78 12.84 -11.48 -8.45
C ARG A 78 12.83 -10.18 -7.65
N VAL A 79 11.76 -9.97 -6.90
CA VAL A 79 11.63 -8.82 -6.01
C VAL A 79 12.44 -9.05 -4.74
N GLU A 80 13.32 -8.10 -4.44
CA GLU A 80 14.15 -8.08 -3.24
C GLU A 80 13.74 -6.92 -2.34
N ARG A 81 13.88 -7.12 -1.03
CA ARG A 81 13.65 -6.05 -0.05
C ARG A 81 14.65 -4.91 -0.18
N ASN A 82 14.25 -3.73 0.28
CA ASN A 82 15.01 -2.48 0.24
C ASN A 82 15.49 -2.13 -1.18
N HIS A 83 14.65 -2.42 -2.17
CA HIS A 83 14.94 -2.23 -3.58
C HIS A 83 13.80 -1.48 -4.25
N ILE A 84 14.15 -0.60 -5.19
CA ILE A 84 13.20 0.17 -5.97
C ILE A 84 13.30 -0.28 -7.44
N TYR A 85 12.17 -0.65 -8.00
CA TYR A 85 12.03 -1.15 -9.36
C TYR A 85 11.23 -0.15 -10.19
N MET A 86 11.72 0.15 -11.40
CA MET A 86 11.09 1.09 -12.33
C MET A 86 10.60 0.33 -13.57
N ILE A 87 9.35 0.56 -13.97
CA ILE A 87 8.83 0.00 -15.21
C ILE A 87 9.59 0.55 -16.44
N PRO A 88 10.00 -0.30 -17.39
CA PRO A 88 10.53 0.17 -18.67
C PRO A 88 9.42 0.71 -19.60
N PRO A 89 9.73 1.61 -20.54
CA PRO A 89 8.77 2.08 -21.54
C PRO A 89 8.17 0.92 -22.37
N LYS A 90 6.92 1.06 -22.82
CA LYS A 90 6.18 0.10 -23.69
C LYS A 90 5.74 -1.22 -23.04
N TYR A 91 5.97 -1.40 -21.74
CA TYR A 91 5.54 -2.60 -21.02
C TYR A 91 4.46 -2.28 -19.98
N ASN A 92 3.63 -3.27 -19.72
CA ASN A 92 2.97 -3.49 -18.45
C ASN A 92 3.85 -4.40 -17.59
N VAL A 93 3.72 -4.27 -16.28
CA VAL A 93 4.35 -5.18 -15.32
C VAL A 93 3.32 -5.79 -14.40
N GLU A 94 3.47 -7.08 -14.15
CA GLU A 94 2.74 -7.83 -13.13
C GLU A 94 3.71 -8.48 -12.15
N ILE A 95 3.27 -8.76 -10.94
CA ILE A 95 4.01 -9.56 -9.96
C ILE A 95 3.33 -10.91 -9.75
N VAL A 96 4.08 -11.99 -9.92
CA VAL A 96 3.60 -13.38 -9.75
C VAL A 96 4.70 -14.22 -9.10
N SER A 97 4.41 -14.84 -7.96
CA SER A 97 5.38 -15.66 -7.21
C SER A 97 6.70 -14.92 -6.91
N ASP A 98 6.58 -13.67 -6.45
CA ASP A 98 7.68 -12.72 -6.22
C ASP A 98 8.52 -12.37 -7.46
N VAL A 99 8.02 -12.63 -8.67
CA VAL A 99 8.71 -12.34 -9.94
C VAL A 99 7.97 -11.26 -10.71
N LEU A 100 8.71 -10.25 -11.17
CA LEU A 100 8.21 -9.21 -12.06
C LEU A 100 8.18 -9.73 -13.49
N ARG A 101 6.99 -9.70 -14.09
CA ARG A 101 6.71 -10.15 -15.45
C ARG A 101 6.35 -8.98 -16.33
N LEU A 102 7.06 -8.85 -17.45
CA LEU A 102 6.84 -7.78 -18.42
C LEU A 102 5.99 -8.28 -19.58
N HIS A 103 5.01 -7.46 -19.96
CA HIS A 103 4.14 -7.72 -21.10
C HIS A 103 4.09 -6.46 -21.97
N GLU A 104 4.46 -6.56 -23.24
CA GLU A 104 4.28 -5.43 -24.16
C GLU A 104 2.78 -5.11 -24.30
N TYR A 105 2.45 -3.83 -24.30
CA TYR A 105 1.09 -3.38 -24.60
C TYR A 105 1.03 -2.79 -26.01
N GLU A 106 -0.11 -2.96 -26.67
CA GLU A 106 -0.36 -2.36 -27.97
C GLU A 106 -0.56 -0.84 -27.81
N ALA A 107 0.35 -0.04 -28.39
CA ALA A 107 0.36 1.42 -28.24
C ALA A 107 -0.92 2.10 -28.76
N GLU A 108 -1.67 1.45 -29.65
CA GLU A 108 -2.92 1.97 -30.24
C GLU A 108 -4.14 1.83 -29.32
N LYS A 109 -4.03 1.04 -28.23
CA LYS A 109 -5.11 0.83 -27.25
C LYS A 109 -4.88 1.68 -26.01
N ILE A 110 -5.97 2.13 -25.38
CA ILE A 110 -5.91 2.74 -24.06
C ILE A 110 -5.36 1.69 -23.09
N ASN A 111 -4.26 2.02 -22.43
CA ASN A 111 -3.59 1.15 -21.48
C ASN A 111 -3.54 1.80 -20.08
N HIS A 112 -3.77 0.98 -19.06
CA HIS A 112 -3.81 1.35 -17.65
C HIS A 112 -2.78 0.51 -16.85
N PRO A 113 -1.48 0.77 -17.03
CA PRO A 113 -0.41 -0.02 -16.41
C PRO A 113 -0.47 -0.02 -14.87
N ILE A 114 -0.95 1.06 -14.25
CA ILE A 114 -1.05 1.15 -12.79
C ILE A 114 -2.16 0.21 -12.30
N ASP A 115 -3.32 0.21 -12.95
CA ASP A 115 -4.42 -0.74 -12.67
C ASP A 115 -3.99 -2.20 -12.88
N VAL A 116 -3.19 -2.49 -13.92
CA VAL A 116 -2.63 -3.83 -14.16
C VAL A 116 -1.73 -4.25 -13.00
N PHE A 117 -0.76 -3.43 -12.64
CA PHE A 117 0.18 -3.77 -11.58
C PHE A 117 -0.53 -3.94 -10.23
N PHE A 118 -1.41 -3.00 -9.85
CA PHE A 118 -2.12 -3.06 -8.57
C PHE A 118 -3.01 -4.29 -8.43
N ARG A 119 -3.63 -4.78 -9.51
CA ARG A 119 -4.39 -6.04 -9.48
C ARG A 119 -3.50 -7.24 -9.19
N SER A 120 -2.36 -7.36 -9.86
CA SER A 120 -1.40 -8.44 -9.61
C SER A 120 -0.81 -8.37 -8.21
N LEU A 121 -0.48 -7.16 -7.74
CA LEU A 121 0.05 -6.90 -6.41
C LEU A 121 -0.94 -7.30 -5.32
N ALA A 122 -2.22 -6.92 -5.46
CA ALA A 122 -3.26 -7.30 -4.53
C ALA A 122 -3.39 -8.83 -4.43
N LYS A 123 -3.34 -9.53 -5.56
CA LYS A 123 -3.43 -11.00 -5.61
C LYS A 123 -2.24 -11.70 -4.95
N GLU A 124 -1.02 -11.20 -5.18
CA GLU A 124 0.20 -11.84 -4.71
C GLU A 124 0.53 -11.51 -3.24
N TYR A 125 0.35 -10.26 -2.83
CA TYR A 125 0.75 -9.78 -1.50
C TYR A 125 -0.42 -9.63 -0.51
N GLU A 126 -1.67 -9.78 -0.96
CA GLU A 126 -2.87 -9.64 -0.15
C GLU A 126 -2.85 -8.39 0.75
N ASN A 127 -3.01 -8.55 2.08
CA ASN A 127 -2.96 -7.48 3.07
C ASN A 127 -1.56 -6.89 3.31
N ARG A 128 -0.53 -7.45 2.65
CA ARG A 128 0.85 -6.94 2.63
C ARG A 128 1.12 -6.10 1.38
N SER A 129 0.07 -5.77 0.63
CA SER A 129 0.14 -4.82 -0.48
C SER A 129 -0.11 -3.39 -0.01
N VAL A 130 0.68 -2.46 -0.52
CA VAL A 130 0.46 -1.02 -0.35
C VAL A 130 0.40 -0.38 -1.73
N ALA A 131 -0.65 0.39 -1.99
CA ALA A 131 -0.80 1.19 -3.20
C ALA A 131 -0.58 2.68 -2.88
N VAL A 132 0.27 3.33 -3.65
CA VAL A 132 0.51 4.77 -3.59
C VAL A 132 0.14 5.39 -4.93
N ILE A 133 -0.76 6.36 -4.94
CA ILE A 133 -1.07 7.17 -6.13
C ILE A 133 -0.49 8.57 -5.94
N LEU A 134 0.39 8.97 -6.86
CA LEU A 134 1.00 10.29 -6.90
C LEU A 134 0.39 11.16 -8.02
N SER A 135 0.94 12.37 -8.19
CA SER A 135 0.57 13.35 -9.20
C SER A 135 0.45 12.71 -10.58
N GLY A 136 -0.63 13.08 -11.28
CA GLY A 136 -0.92 12.58 -12.59
C GLY A 136 -2.26 13.04 -13.14
N THR A 137 -2.42 12.92 -14.46
CA THR A 137 -3.68 13.17 -15.16
C THR A 137 -4.44 11.85 -15.37
N GLY A 138 -5.76 11.95 -15.55
CA GLY A 138 -6.61 10.78 -15.82
C GLY A 138 -6.97 9.97 -14.57
N SER A 139 -7.27 8.69 -14.78
CA SER A 139 -7.86 7.80 -13.76
C SER A 139 -7.13 6.46 -13.61
N ASP A 140 -5.97 6.26 -14.24
CA ASP A 140 -5.20 5.02 -14.07
C ASP A 140 -4.80 4.83 -12.59
N GLY A 141 -4.91 3.60 -12.11
CA GLY A 141 -4.77 3.21 -10.71
C GLY A 141 -6.08 3.19 -9.92
N THR A 142 -7.14 3.84 -10.40
CA THR A 142 -8.43 3.94 -9.68
C THR A 142 -9.13 2.59 -9.54
N ASN A 143 -9.08 1.73 -10.55
CA ASN A 143 -9.68 0.40 -10.44
C ASN A 143 -8.76 -0.56 -9.69
N GLY A 144 -7.44 -0.41 -9.86
CA GLY A 144 -6.43 -1.21 -9.18
C GLY A 144 -6.48 -1.08 -7.66
N ILE A 145 -6.68 0.14 -7.14
CA ILE A 145 -6.80 0.33 -5.68
C ILE A 145 -8.03 -0.38 -5.09
N ARG A 146 -9.09 -0.63 -5.87
CA ARG A 146 -10.22 -1.44 -5.39
C ARG A 146 -9.76 -2.86 -5.05
N SER A 147 -8.99 -3.49 -5.94
CA SER A 147 -8.45 -4.83 -5.70
C SER A 147 -7.52 -4.87 -4.49
N ILE A 148 -6.71 -3.83 -4.30
CA ILE A 148 -5.87 -3.68 -3.08
C ILE A 148 -6.77 -3.61 -1.83
N LYS A 149 -7.85 -2.83 -1.86
CA LYS A 149 -8.78 -2.69 -0.73
C LYS A 149 -9.48 -4.01 -0.39
N GLU A 150 -9.93 -4.75 -1.42
CA GLU A 150 -10.60 -6.04 -1.28
C GLU A 150 -9.71 -7.07 -0.56
N GLN A 151 -8.40 -7.00 -0.77
CA GLN A 151 -7.41 -7.86 -0.12
C GLN A 151 -6.89 -7.31 1.22
N ASN A 152 -7.55 -6.28 1.76
CA ASN A 152 -7.12 -5.58 2.97
C ASN A 152 -5.72 -4.94 2.89
N GLY A 153 -5.25 -4.58 1.70
CA GLY A 153 -4.07 -3.74 1.54
C GLY A 153 -4.31 -2.30 2.00
N VAL A 154 -3.24 -1.49 2.00
CA VAL A 154 -3.26 -0.07 2.39
C VAL A 154 -3.18 0.80 1.14
N ILE A 155 -3.98 1.86 1.08
CA ILE A 155 -4.03 2.80 -0.05
C ILE A 155 -3.71 4.21 0.45
N ILE A 156 -2.63 4.78 -0.08
CA ILE A 156 -2.19 6.14 0.25
C ILE A 156 -2.18 6.97 -1.03
N VAL A 157 -2.67 8.20 -0.95
CA VAL A 157 -2.75 9.09 -2.11
C VAL A 157 -2.07 10.40 -1.80
N GLN A 158 -1.34 10.93 -2.77
CA GLN A 158 -0.78 12.27 -2.70
C GLN A 158 -1.91 13.30 -2.52
N SER A 159 -1.76 14.22 -1.58
CA SER A 159 -2.76 15.27 -1.36
C SER A 159 -2.92 16.11 -2.64
N PRO A 160 -4.16 16.37 -3.12
CA PRO A 160 -4.39 17.17 -4.32
C PRO A 160 -3.69 18.54 -4.29
N GLU A 161 -3.57 19.15 -3.11
CA GLU A 161 -2.93 20.45 -2.91
C GLU A 161 -1.42 20.42 -3.13
N SER A 162 -0.79 19.25 -2.99
CA SER A 162 0.64 19.05 -3.24
C SER A 162 0.93 18.49 -4.63
N ALA A 163 -0.10 18.03 -5.35
CA ALA A 163 0.05 17.44 -6.66
C ALA A 163 0.11 18.54 -7.73
N LYS A 164 1.08 18.42 -8.65
CA LYS A 164 1.16 19.32 -9.81
C LYS A 164 -0.01 19.08 -10.76
N PHE A 165 -0.45 17.83 -10.85
CA PHE A 165 -1.66 17.39 -11.54
C PHE A 165 -2.44 16.48 -10.61
N ASP A 166 -3.66 16.88 -10.24
CA ASP A 166 -4.44 16.24 -9.19
C ASP A 166 -5.52 15.28 -9.73
N GLY A 167 -5.53 15.01 -11.03
CA GLY A 167 -6.51 14.14 -11.68
C GLY A 167 -6.52 12.72 -11.11
N MET A 168 -5.36 12.04 -11.13
CA MET A 168 -5.23 10.69 -10.55
C MET A 168 -5.52 10.68 -9.04
N PRO A 169 -4.93 11.58 -8.22
CA PRO A 169 -5.27 11.70 -6.80
C PRO A 169 -6.76 11.86 -6.51
N ARG A 170 -7.45 12.79 -7.19
CA ARG A 170 -8.89 13.03 -6.98
C ARG A 170 -9.74 11.84 -7.36
N ASN A 171 -9.43 11.17 -8.48
CA ASN A 171 -10.15 9.96 -8.89
C ASN A 171 -9.99 8.84 -7.85
N ALA A 172 -8.77 8.63 -7.36
CA ALA A 172 -8.51 7.66 -6.29
C ALA A 172 -9.29 8.00 -5.01
N ILE A 173 -9.27 9.25 -4.55
CA ILE A 173 -10.01 9.71 -3.37
C ILE A 173 -11.52 9.52 -3.53
N ALA A 174 -12.07 9.83 -4.72
CA ALA A 174 -13.50 9.71 -4.99
C ALA A 174 -14.04 8.27 -4.87
N THR A 175 -13.18 7.25 -4.91
CA THR A 175 -13.58 5.86 -4.67
C THR A 175 -14.05 5.59 -3.24
N GLY A 176 -13.60 6.42 -2.28
CA GLY A 176 -13.82 6.19 -0.85
C GLY A 176 -13.05 4.99 -0.28
N PHE A 177 -12.03 4.48 -1.00
CA PHE A 177 -11.16 3.39 -0.53
C PHE A 177 -9.83 3.86 0.05
N VAL A 178 -9.45 5.12 -0.19
CA VAL A 178 -8.19 5.71 0.26
C VAL A 178 -8.13 5.76 1.78
N ASP A 179 -7.02 5.28 2.35
CA ASP A 179 -6.79 5.25 3.80
C ASP A 179 -6.12 6.54 4.29
N LEU A 180 -5.17 7.07 3.53
CA LEU A 180 -4.41 8.27 3.89
C LEU A 180 -4.24 9.19 2.68
N VAL A 181 -4.40 10.50 2.92
CA VAL A 181 -4.13 11.56 1.94
C VAL A 181 -3.04 12.46 2.50
N GLN A 182 -1.86 12.46 1.87
CA GLN A 182 -0.65 13.06 2.46
C GLN A 182 0.29 13.66 1.39
N LYS A 183 1.23 14.51 1.81
CA LYS A 183 2.30 15.00 0.93
C LYS A 183 3.33 13.89 0.66
N PRO A 184 4.07 13.90 -0.48
CA PRO A 184 5.00 12.83 -0.83
C PRO A 184 6.05 12.50 0.24
N ASP A 185 6.59 13.51 0.93
CA ASP A 185 7.55 13.31 2.03
C ASP A 185 6.94 12.59 3.24
N SER A 186 5.64 12.83 3.48
CA SER A 186 4.88 12.23 4.57
C SER A 186 4.51 10.78 4.24
N ILE A 187 4.12 10.51 2.98
CA ILE A 187 3.92 9.14 2.47
C ILE A 187 5.21 8.32 2.64
N ALA A 188 6.37 8.90 2.36
CA ALA A 188 7.65 8.22 2.53
C ALA A 188 7.93 7.84 3.98
N LYS A 189 7.67 8.77 4.92
CA LYS A 189 7.79 8.51 6.37
C LYS A 189 6.82 7.41 6.82
N GLU A 190 5.61 7.41 6.26
CA GLU A 190 4.57 6.41 6.54
C GLU A 190 5.03 4.98 6.21
N MET A 191 5.84 4.78 5.17
CA MET A 191 6.40 3.46 4.84
C MET A 191 7.20 2.88 6.00
N GLY A 192 7.94 3.72 6.73
CA GLY A 192 8.66 3.31 7.93
C GLY A 192 7.74 2.92 9.09
N HIS A 193 6.59 3.59 9.23
CA HIS A 193 5.59 3.25 10.23
C HIS A 193 4.93 1.91 9.92
N ILE A 194 4.46 1.73 8.69
CA ILE A 194 3.85 0.48 8.24
C ILE A 194 4.82 -0.70 8.38
N ALA A 195 6.10 -0.52 8.01
CA ALA A 195 7.13 -1.54 8.13
C ALA A 195 7.27 -2.07 9.57
N ARG A 196 7.34 -1.15 10.55
CA ARG A 196 7.44 -1.54 11.97
C ARG A 196 6.19 -2.25 12.45
N SER A 197 5.01 -1.74 12.07
CA SER A 197 3.74 -2.31 12.50
C SER A 197 3.49 -3.72 11.94
N MET A 198 3.95 -4.02 10.73
CA MET A 198 3.83 -5.38 10.16
C MET A 198 4.73 -6.41 10.86
N VAL A 199 5.92 -6.01 11.32
CA VAL A 199 6.81 -6.86 12.14
C VAL A 199 6.20 -7.11 13.52
N ASP A 200 5.57 -6.08 14.08
CA ASP A 200 4.94 -6.14 15.40
C ASP A 200 3.63 -6.95 15.41
N ALA A 201 2.84 -6.92 14.33
CA ALA A 201 1.58 -7.66 14.23
C ALA A 201 1.76 -9.18 14.35
N THR A 202 2.87 -9.73 13.85
CA THR A 202 3.19 -11.17 13.97
C THR A 202 3.51 -11.59 15.41
N SER A 203 3.86 -10.64 16.29
CA SER A 203 4.27 -10.92 17.67
C SER A 203 3.24 -10.51 18.74
N LYS A 204 2.26 -9.64 18.41
CA LYS A 204 1.38 -9.00 19.41
C LYS A 204 -0.04 -9.57 19.51
N LEU A 205 -0.50 -10.40 18.59
CA LEU A 205 -1.80 -11.07 18.70
C LEU A 205 -1.67 -12.41 19.44
N GLN A 206 -1.27 -12.34 20.69
CA GLN A 206 -1.65 -13.41 21.62
C GLN A 206 -3.13 -13.22 21.96
N LEU A 207 -3.92 -14.26 21.74
CA LEU A 207 -5.33 -14.36 22.13
C LEU A 207 -5.47 -14.17 23.65
N SER A 208 -5.58 -12.93 24.11
CA SER A 208 -6.00 -12.58 25.48
C SER A 208 -6.84 -11.30 25.56
N ASP A 209 -7.41 -10.86 24.43
CA ASP A 209 -8.13 -9.59 24.29
C ASP A 209 -9.63 -9.77 23.97
N GLU A 210 -10.27 -10.87 24.40
CA GLU A 210 -11.70 -11.13 24.18
C GLU A 210 -12.60 -9.98 24.69
N ASP A 211 -12.24 -9.39 25.83
CA ASP A 211 -12.95 -8.23 26.38
C ASP A 211 -12.81 -6.97 25.51
N LEU A 212 -11.63 -6.73 24.93
CA LEU A 212 -11.41 -5.57 24.06
C LEU A 212 -12.12 -5.76 22.72
N MET A 213 -12.09 -6.98 22.17
CA MET A 213 -12.85 -7.31 20.96
C MET A 213 -14.36 -7.15 21.18
N SER A 214 -14.88 -7.56 22.35
CA SER A 214 -16.27 -7.38 22.71
C SER A 214 -16.64 -5.89 22.82
N GLN A 215 -15.74 -5.06 23.35
CA GLN A 215 -15.90 -3.61 23.37
C GLN A 215 -15.94 -3.02 21.95
N ILE A 216 -15.04 -3.44 21.06
CA ILE A 216 -15.06 -3.02 19.65
C ILE A 216 -16.40 -3.39 19.01
N PHE A 217 -16.88 -4.64 19.16
CA PHE A 217 -18.17 -5.05 18.61
C PHE A 217 -19.35 -4.24 19.16
N SER A 218 -19.32 -3.89 20.45
CA SER A 218 -20.32 -3.01 21.05
C SER A 218 -20.31 -1.61 20.43
N ILE A 219 -19.12 -1.02 20.24
CA ILE A 219 -18.97 0.27 19.57
C ILE A 219 -19.50 0.21 18.13
N LEU A 220 -19.13 -0.81 17.36
CA LEU A 220 -19.61 -0.96 15.98
C LEU A 220 -21.13 -1.17 15.91
N LYS A 221 -21.69 -1.96 16.83
CA LYS A 221 -23.14 -2.16 16.95
C LYS A 221 -23.86 -0.85 17.25
N ASN A 222 -23.32 0.00 18.13
CA ASN A 222 -23.95 1.28 18.46
C ASN A 222 -23.99 2.23 17.26
N VAL A 223 -23.01 2.15 16.37
CA VAL A 223 -22.90 3.04 15.19
C VAL A 223 -23.71 2.52 13.98
N THR A 224 -23.89 1.21 13.85
CA THR A 224 -24.53 0.60 12.66
C THR A 224 -25.82 -0.17 12.94
N ASN A 225 -26.14 -0.42 14.21
CA ASN A 225 -27.22 -1.31 14.65
C ASN A 225 -27.11 -2.77 14.16
N ILE A 226 -25.92 -3.20 13.72
CA ILE A 226 -25.64 -4.57 13.26
C ILE A 226 -24.94 -5.36 14.35
N ASN A 227 -25.30 -6.63 14.52
CA ASN A 227 -24.63 -7.53 15.44
C ASN A 227 -23.47 -8.27 14.75
N TYR A 228 -22.24 -8.00 15.20
CA TYR A 228 -21.01 -8.57 14.62
C TYR A 228 -20.56 -9.88 15.28
N THR A 229 -21.29 -10.38 16.29
CA THR A 229 -20.91 -11.58 17.08
C THR A 229 -20.67 -12.84 16.23
N TYR A 230 -21.36 -12.98 15.10
CA TYR A 230 -21.31 -14.17 14.24
C TYR A 230 -20.42 -14.02 13.00
N TYR A 231 -19.72 -12.90 12.86
CA TYR A 231 -18.84 -12.68 11.72
C TYR A 231 -17.55 -13.49 11.84
N LYS A 232 -16.97 -13.88 10.71
CA LYS A 232 -15.67 -14.58 10.66
C LYS A 232 -14.61 -13.75 11.37
N GLN A 233 -14.20 -14.18 12.56
CA GLN A 233 -13.29 -13.44 13.43
C GLN A 233 -11.96 -13.10 12.74
N THR A 234 -11.43 -14.02 11.91
CA THR A 234 -10.18 -13.81 11.17
C THR A 234 -10.25 -12.63 10.19
N THR A 235 -11.39 -12.43 9.52
CA THR A 235 -11.57 -11.29 8.61
C THR A 235 -11.65 -9.97 9.37
N ILE A 236 -12.37 -9.94 10.50
CA ILE A 236 -12.49 -8.72 11.30
C ILE A 236 -11.14 -8.35 11.95
N LEU A 237 -10.42 -9.34 12.48
CA LEU A 237 -9.11 -9.12 13.09
C LEU A 237 -8.14 -8.48 12.09
N ARG A 238 -8.02 -9.02 10.86
CA ARG A 238 -7.17 -8.42 9.81
C ARG A 238 -7.56 -6.97 9.48
N ARG A 239 -8.86 -6.63 9.54
CA ARG A 239 -9.32 -5.24 9.32
C ARG A 239 -8.94 -4.33 10.49
N ILE A 240 -9.12 -4.80 11.72
CA ILE A 240 -8.72 -4.05 12.92
C ILE A 240 -7.20 -3.85 12.94
N GLU A 241 -6.41 -4.89 12.68
CA GLU A 241 -4.94 -4.81 12.55
C GLU A 241 -4.51 -3.74 11.54
N ARG A 242 -5.16 -3.71 10.38
CA ARG A 242 -4.89 -2.68 9.38
C ARG A 242 -5.23 -1.28 9.92
N ARG A 243 -6.39 -1.12 10.56
CA ARG A 243 -6.77 0.18 11.15
C ARG A 243 -5.83 0.61 12.27
N LEU A 244 -5.31 -0.32 13.09
CA LEU A 244 -4.26 -0.02 14.09
C LEU A 244 -3.04 0.63 13.42
N VAL A 245 -2.58 0.06 12.31
CA VAL A 245 -1.44 0.58 11.54
C VAL A 245 -1.73 2.00 11.05
N ILE A 246 -2.86 2.20 10.36
CA ILE A 246 -3.23 3.47 9.71
C ILE A 246 -3.49 4.59 10.73
N THR A 247 -4.07 4.24 11.88
CA THR A 247 -4.39 5.20 12.95
C THR A 247 -3.25 5.36 13.97
N HIS A 248 -2.11 4.70 13.74
CA HIS A 248 -0.94 4.70 14.60
C HIS A 248 -1.17 4.25 16.05
N ASN A 249 -2.17 3.39 16.26
CA ASN A 249 -2.43 2.79 17.57
C ASN A 249 -1.54 1.56 17.77
N ARG A 250 -0.88 1.46 18.93
CA ARG A 250 0.13 0.42 19.17
C ARG A 250 -0.46 -0.94 19.54
N ASN A 251 -1.71 -0.94 20.00
CA ASN A 251 -2.42 -2.11 20.51
C ASN A 251 -3.95 -1.88 20.49
N LEU A 252 -4.70 -2.94 20.72
CA LEU A 252 -6.17 -2.92 20.74
C LEU A 252 -6.74 -1.98 21.80
N ARG A 253 -6.09 -1.86 22.96
CA ARG A 253 -6.57 -0.99 24.06
C ARG A 253 -6.55 0.48 23.65
N GLU A 254 -5.43 0.95 23.11
CA GLU A 254 -5.31 2.32 22.58
C GLU A 254 -6.36 2.57 21.49
N TYR A 255 -6.59 1.59 20.63
CA TYR A 255 -7.58 1.72 19.56
C TYR A 255 -9.03 1.75 20.06
N VAL A 256 -9.39 0.99 21.09
CA VAL A 256 -10.69 1.11 21.74
C VAL A 256 -10.89 2.52 22.30
N THR A 257 -9.88 3.09 22.96
CA THR A 257 -9.92 4.48 23.42
C THR A 257 -10.07 5.45 22.23
N PHE A 258 -9.35 5.22 21.14
CA PHE A 258 -9.44 6.03 19.92
C PHE A 258 -10.84 5.99 19.29
N LEU A 259 -11.44 4.81 19.18
CA LEU A 259 -12.79 4.61 18.62
C LEU A 259 -13.86 5.34 19.43
N ASN A 260 -13.78 5.30 20.77
CA ASN A 260 -14.72 6.01 21.63
C ASN A 260 -14.67 7.54 21.43
N ASN A 261 -13.49 8.08 21.11
CA ASN A 261 -13.28 9.51 20.90
C ASN A 261 -13.45 9.94 19.44
N ASN A 262 -13.57 9.00 18.49
CA ASN A 262 -13.66 9.27 17.05
C ASN A 262 -14.82 8.47 16.41
N PRO A 263 -16.05 9.01 16.43
CA PRO A 263 -17.20 8.34 15.83
C PRO A 263 -17.05 8.07 14.33
N GLU A 264 -16.31 8.91 13.60
CA GLU A 264 -16.05 8.71 12.17
C GLU A 264 -15.15 7.49 11.90
N GLU A 265 -14.16 7.22 12.76
CA GLU A 265 -13.36 6.00 12.66
C GLU A 265 -14.22 4.76 12.93
N ALA A 266 -15.12 4.82 13.92
CA ALA A 266 -16.02 3.70 14.21
C ALA A 266 -16.96 3.40 13.03
N LYS A 267 -17.49 4.44 12.36
CA LYS A 267 -18.27 4.28 11.13
C LYS A 267 -17.44 3.67 10.01
N LEU A 268 -16.20 4.13 9.84
CA LEU A 268 -15.29 3.62 8.82
C LEU A 268 -14.96 2.15 9.04
N LEU A 269 -14.56 1.77 10.27
CA LEU A 269 -14.29 0.37 10.62
C LEU A 269 -15.53 -0.50 10.39
N ALA A 270 -16.73 -0.02 10.76
CA ALA A 270 -17.95 -0.77 10.52
C ALA A 270 -18.21 -0.99 9.02
N LYS A 271 -18.07 0.07 8.21
CA LYS A 271 -18.17 -0.02 6.74
C LYS A 271 -17.16 -1.04 6.19
N GLU A 272 -15.92 -0.99 6.65
CA GLU A 272 -14.89 -1.93 6.21
C GLU A 272 -15.21 -3.36 6.58
N VAL A 273 -15.67 -3.64 7.80
CA VAL A 273 -16.07 -4.97 8.24
C VAL A 273 -17.17 -5.57 7.37
N LEU A 274 -18.07 -4.73 6.83
CA LEU A 274 -19.15 -5.15 5.95
C LEU A 274 -18.73 -5.33 4.48
N ILE A 275 -17.58 -4.77 4.06
CA ILE A 275 -17.05 -4.99 2.71
C ILE A 275 -16.53 -6.43 2.63
N GLY A 276 -17.01 -7.24 1.68
CA GLY A 276 -16.60 -8.64 1.48
C GLY A 276 -17.51 -9.70 2.11
N VAL A 277 -18.73 -9.34 2.55
CA VAL A 277 -19.77 -10.29 3.02
C VAL A 277 -20.70 -10.74 1.89
N THR A 278 -20.50 -10.25 0.67
CA THR A 278 -21.19 -10.82 -0.50
C THR A 278 -20.59 -12.19 -0.77
N SER A 279 -21.37 -13.21 -0.41
CA SER A 279 -21.11 -14.62 -0.64
C SER A 279 -20.94 -14.95 -2.11
#